data_AF-A0A7Y3FYZ3-F1
#
_entry.id   AF-A0A7Y3FYZ3-F1
#
_cell.length_a   1.000
_cell.length_b   1.000
_cell.length_c   1.000
_cell.angle_alpha   90.00
_cell.angle_beta   90.00
_cell.angle_gamma   90.00
#
_symmetry.space_group_name_H-M   'P 1'
#
loop_
_entity.id
_entity.type
_entity.pdbx_description
1 polymer ?
#
loop_
_entity_poly.entity_id
_entity_poly.type
_entity_poly.pdbx_seq_one_letter_code
_entity_poly.pdbx_strand_id
1 'polypeptide(L)'
;MKNKLMLGLWRYIINVPPILWQKQIAQGKRKFEKVHGTLSEEKRLIHHFVVKQLPYSGNPLTPKIISHQLGFPVDRVKSALDDLEKRMTFLYRNVEGDVVWAYPVTVDQTPHKITFNTGEKLYAA
;
A
#
# COMPACT_ATOMS: atom_id res chain seq x y z
N MET A 1 -1.84 23.09 5.30
CA MET A 1 -2.81 22.65 6.34
C MET A 1 -2.10 22.60 7.68
N LYS A 2 -2.63 23.21 8.75
CA LYS A 2 -2.05 23.08 10.10
C LYS A 2 -2.43 21.70 10.66
N ASN A 3 -1.48 20.77 10.75
CA ASN A 3 -1.72 19.44 11.32
C ASN A 3 -2.12 19.57 12.80
N LYS A 4 -3.42 19.40 13.09
CA LYS A 4 -3.97 19.36 14.45
C LYS A 4 -4.46 17.94 14.71
N LEU A 5 -3.86 17.26 15.68
CA LEU A 5 -4.41 16.01 16.19
C LEU A 5 -5.50 16.35 17.21
N MET A 6 -6.66 15.71 17.08
CA MET A 6 -7.80 15.89 17.97
C MET A 6 -8.10 14.57 18.68
N LEU A 7 -8.42 14.64 19.97
CA LEU A 7 -8.84 13.50 20.78
C LEU A 7 -10.32 13.65 21.16
N GLY A 8 -11.12 12.62 20.88
CA GLY A 8 -12.49 12.54 21.36
C GLY A 8 -12.53 12.06 22.81
N LEU A 9 -13.13 12.86 23.70
CA LEU A 9 -13.42 12.48 25.07
C LEU A 9 -14.93 12.61 25.30
N TRP A 10 -15.65 11.49 25.08
CA TRP A 10 -17.11 11.41 25.15
C TRP A 10 -17.81 12.44 24.23
N ARG A 11 -18.41 13.50 24.78
CA ARG A 11 -19.09 14.57 24.02
C ARG A 11 -18.16 15.72 23.60
N TYR A 12 -16.88 15.65 23.94
CA TYR A 12 -15.91 16.72 23.68
C TYR A 12 -14.84 16.30 22.69
N ILE A 13 -14.36 17.26 21.90
CA ILE A 13 -13.18 17.11 21.05
C ILE A 13 -12.14 18.11 21.51
N ILE A 14 -10.98 17.62 21.97
CA ILE A 14 -9.88 18.45 22.45
C ILE A 14 -8.71 18.40 21.47
N ASN A 15 -8.05 19.54 21.25
CA ASN A 15 -6.82 19.58 20.48
C ASN A 15 -5.69 18.99 21.31
N VAL A 16 -4.98 18.00 20.77
CA VAL A 16 -3.79 17.46 21.41
C VAL A 16 -2.62 18.43 21.19
N PRO A 17 -1.97 18.91 22.26
CA PRO A 17 -0.78 19.75 22.14
C PRO A 17 0.29 19.11 21.23
N PRO A 18 0.90 19.85 20.29
CA PRO A 18 1.91 19.33 19.35
C PRO A 18 3.00 18.48 19.99
N ILE A 19 3.53 18.94 21.13
CA ILE A 19 4.62 18.29 21.84
C ILE A 19 4.25 16.86 22.27
N LEU A 20 3.01 16.63 22.67
CA LEU A 20 2.56 15.31 23.16
C LEU A 20 2.43 14.31 22.02
N TRP A 21 1.76 14.69 20.92
CA TRP A 21 1.56 13.75 19.81
C TRP A 21 2.80 13.61 18.93
N GLN A 22 3.62 14.64 18.74
CA GLN A 22 4.86 14.51 17.97
C GLN A 22 5.82 13.52 18.61
N LYS A 23 5.93 13.53 19.94
CA LYS A 23 6.75 12.57 20.69
C LYS A 23 6.21 11.14 20.54
N GLN A 24 4.90 10.96 20.65
CA GLN A 24 4.26 9.65 20.44
C GLN A 24 4.44 9.14 19.00
N ILE A 25 4.30 10.01 17.99
CA ILE A 25 4.55 9.64 16.58
C ILE A 25 6.02 9.25 16.39
N ALA A 26 6.97 10.02 16.93
CA ALA A 26 8.38 9.68 16.82
C ALA A 26 8.71 8.33 17.48
N GLN A 27 8.12 8.05 18.66
CA GLN A 27 8.26 6.77 19.35
C GLN A 27 7.60 5.62 18.57
N GLY A 28 6.39 5.84 18.07
CA GLY A 28 5.65 4.89 17.24
C GLY A 28 6.42 4.54 15.97
N LYS A 29 6.99 5.54 15.28
CA LYS A 29 7.86 5.37 14.12
C LYS A 29 9.05 4.49 14.46
N ARG A 30 9.81 4.81 15.51
CA ARG A 30 10.99 4.02 15.92
C ARG A 30 10.62 2.57 16.27
N LYS A 31 9.49 2.37 16.98
CA LYS A 31 9.00 1.03 17.33
C LYS A 31 8.59 0.25 16.08
N PHE A 32 7.89 0.90 15.16
CA PHE A 32 7.48 0.31 13.89
C PHE A 32 8.70 -0.05 13.02
N GLU A 33 9.66 0.86 12.87
CA GLU A 33 10.91 0.61 12.16
C GLU A 33 11.75 -0.50 12.80
N LYS A 34 11.73 -0.64 14.13
CA LYS A 34 12.43 -1.74 14.81
C LYS A 34 11.79 -3.10 14.54
N VAL A 35 10.47 -3.17 14.47
CA VAL A 35 9.72 -4.44 14.29
C VAL A 35 9.62 -4.82 12.81
N HIS A 36 9.33 -3.86 11.95
CA HIS A 36 9.06 -4.09 10.54
C HIS A 36 10.20 -3.63 9.64
N GLY A 37 11.18 -2.85 10.11
CA GLY A 37 12.17 -2.22 9.25
C GLY A 37 11.58 -1.10 8.40
N THR A 38 12.43 -0.44 7.62
CA THR A 38 12.01 0.51 6.59
C THR A 38 11.88 -0.17 5.24
N LEU A 39 10.96 0.34 4.42
CA LEU A 39 10.84 -0.10 3.03
C LEU A 39 11.99 0.50 2.22
N SER A 40 12.81 -0.33 1.58
CA SER A 40 13.82 0.13 0.63
C SER A 40 13.16 0.94 -0.49
N GLU A 41 13.94 1.80 -1.14
CA GLU A 41 13.45 2.62 -2.26
C GLU A 41 12.87 1.76 -3.39
N GLU A 42 13.55 0.68 -3.75
CA GLU A 42 13.08 -0.31 -4.71
C GLU A 42 11.71 -0.89 -4.36
N LYS A 43 11.52 -1.33 -3.11
CA LYS A 43 10.23 -1.87 -2.64
C LYS A 43 9.14 -0.80 -2.66
N ARG A 44 9.46 0.47 -2.37
CA ARG A 44 8.52 1.59 -2.50
C ARG A 44 8.11 1.83 -3.94
N LEU A 45 9.07 1.79 -4.87
CA LEU A 45 8.80 1.96 -6.30
C LEU A 45 7.90 0.83 -6.83
N ILE A 46 8.21 -0.42 -6.50
CA ILE A 46 7.39 -1.58 -6.87
C ILE A 46 5.98 -1.46 -6.29
N HIS A 47 5.86 -1.13 -5.01
CA HIS A 47 4.56 -0.93 -4.37
C HIS A 47 3.74 0.17 -5.06
N HIS A 48 4.30 1.37 -5.26
CA HIS A 48 3.59 2.46 -5.93
C HIS A 48 3.20 2.12 -7.36
N PHE A 49 4.08 1.44 -8.09
CA PHE A 49 3.79 0.99 -9.44
C PHE A 49 2.60 0.04 -9.46
N VAL A 50 2.61 -0.99 -8.62
CA VAL A 50 1.53 -1.98 -8.54
C VAL A 50 0.19 -1.32 -8.19
N VAL A 51 0.16 -0.49 -7.15
CA VAL A 51 -1.07 0.23 -6.72
C VAL A 51 -1.61 1.11 -7.85
N LYS A 52 -0.71 1.80 -8.56
CA LYS A 52 -1.12 2.67 -9.67
C LYS A 52 -1.58 1.86 -10.89
N GLN A 53 -0.86 0.82 -11.26
CA GLN A 53 -1.04 0.13 -12.53
C GLN A 53 -2.17 -0.89 -12.52
N LEU A 54 -2.50 -1.47 -11.36
CA LEU A 54 -3.53 -2.50 -11.25
C LEU A 54 -4.92 -2.00 -11.72
N PRO A 55 -5.40 -0.80 -11.34
CA PRO A 55 -6.61 -0.20 -11.92
C PRO A 55 -6.56 -0.04 -13.45
N TYR A 56 -5.46 0.48 -13.99
CA TYR A 56 -5.31 0.73 -15.43
C TYR A 56 -5.25 -0.56 -16.25
N SER A 57 -4.55 -1.57 -15.73
CA SER A 57 -4.42 -2.86 -16.42
C SER A 57 -5.71 -3.65 -16.41
N GLY A 58 -6.51 -3.54 -15.34
CA GLY A 58 -7.72 -4.35 -15.13
C GLY A 58 -7.48 -5.86 -15.12
N ASN A 59 -6.22 -6.28 -15.02
CA ASN A 59 -5.75 -7.66 -15.11
C ASN A 59 -4.63 -7.89 -14.08
N PRO A 60 -4.40 -9.14 -13.65
CA PRO A 60 -3.29 -9.47 -12.74
C PRO A 60 -1.95 -8.94 -13.26
N LEU A 61 -1.13 -8.37 -12.36
CA LEU A 61 0.19 -7.86 -12.70
C LEU A 61 1.26 -8.92 -12.45
N THR A 62 1.82 -9.44 -13.54
CA THR A 62 2.91 -10.43 -13.46
C THR A 62 4.22 -9.79 -13.00
N PRO A 63 5.09 -10.53 -12.29
CA PRO A 63 6.44 -10.05 -11.95
C PRO A 63 7.27 -9.64 -13.17
N LYS A 64 7.02 -10.27 -14.35
CA LYS A 64 7.69 -9.93 -15.61
C LYS A 64 7.27 -8.56 -16.13
N ILE A 65 5.98 -8.23 -16.08
CA ILE A 65 5.48 -6.90 -16.49
C ILE A 65 6.07 -5.83 -15.57
N ILE A 66 6.04 -6.05 -14.26
CA ILE A 66 6.59 -5.10 -13.28
C ILE A 66 8.10 -4.91 -13.50
N SER A 67 8.84 -6.00 -13.71
CA SER A 67 10.27 -5.98 -14.03
C SER A 67 10.57 -5.18 -15.29
N HIS A 68 9.85 -5.44 -16.37
CA HIS A 68 10.03 -4.74 -17.64
C HIS A 68 9.75 -3.23 -17.50
N GLN A 69 8.67 -2.86 -16.79
CA GLN A 69 8.27 -1.46 -16.64
C GLN A 69 9.19 -0.66 -15.71
N LEU A 70 9.75 -1.29 -14.68
CA LEU A 70 10.62 -0.62 -13.70
C LEU A 70 12.11 -0.79 -13.97
N GLY A 71 12.50 -1.64 -14.93
CA GLY A 71 13.90 -1.93 -15.25
C GLY A 71 14.65 -2.74 -14.18
N PHE A 72 13.94 -3.37 -13.25
CA PHE A 72 14.53 -4.25 -12.23
C PHE A 72 14.61 -5.69 -12.72
N PRO A 73 15.63 -6.48 -12.34
CA PRO A 73 15.64 -7.92 -12.60
C PRO A 73 14.41 -8.62 -12.01
N VAL A 74 13.83 -9.58 -12.75
CA VAL A 74 12.61 -10.29 -12.34
C VAL A 74 12.74 -10.92 -10.95
N ASP A 75 13.89 -11.49 -10.62
CA ASP A 75 14.11 -12.13 -9.32
C ASP A 75 14.12 -11.12 -8.17
N ARG A 76 14.63 -9.90 -8.41
CA ARG A 76 14.57 -8.81 -7.43
C ARG A 76 13.13 -8.35 -7.22
N VAL A 77 12.35 -8.24 -8.29
CA VAL A 77 10.92 -7.93 -8.20
C VAL A 77 10.18 -9.00 -7.40
N LYS A 78 10.39 -10.29 -7.68
CA LYS A 78 9.78 -11.39 -6.92
C LYS A 78 10.11 -11.30 -5.43
N SER A 79 11.38 -11.13 -5.09
CA SER A 79 11.83 -10.99 -3.70
C SER A 79 11.21 -9.76 -3.02
N ALA A 80 11.11 -8.64 -3.73
CA ALA A 80 10.45 -7.44 -3.21
C ALA A 80 8.95 -7.67 -2.98
N LEU A 81 8.26 -8.35 -3.90
CA LEU A 81 6.85 -8.72 -3.75
C LEU A 81 6.63 -9.68 -2.58
N ASP A 82 7.52 -10.65 -2.37
CA ASP A 82 7.47 -11.55 -1.20
C ASP A 82 7.53 -10.76 0.11
N ASP A 83 8.42 -9.78 0.18
CA ASP A 83 8.58 -8.94 1.37
C ASP A 83 7.41 -7.96 1.56
N LEU A 84 6.81 -7.48 0.47
CA LEU A 84 5.64 -6.59 0.50
C LEU A 84 4.39 -7.35 0.97
N GLU A 85 4.17 -8.55 0.45
CA GLU A 85 3.03 -9.41 0.81
C GLU A 85 3.11 -9.86 2.28
N LYS A 86 4.29 -10.27 2.77
CA LYS A 86 4.51 -10.64 4.18
C LYS A 86 4.18 -9.52 5.17
N ARG A 87 4.23 -8.26 4.74
CA ARG A 87 3.90 -7.10 5.58
C ARG A 87 2.39 -6.86 5.68
N MET A 88 1.57 -7.65 4.97
CA MET A 88 0.09 -7.68 5.04
C MET A 88 -0.60 -6.32 4.87
N THR A 89 0.07 -5.35 4.25
CA THR A 89 -0.40 -3.95 4.23
C THR A 89 -0.42 -3.32 2.84
N PHE A 90 -0.01 -4.06 1.80
CA PHE A 90 0.27 -3.45 0.50
C PHE A 90 -0.29 -4.19 -0.71
N LEU A 91 -0.23 -5.52 -0.74
CA LEU A 91 -0.67 -6.32 -1.89
C LEU A 91 -0.88 -7.80 -1.53
N TYR A 92 -1.55 -8.52 -2.42
CA TYR A 92 -1.78 -9.96 -2.39
C TYR A 92 -1.61 -10.54 -3.80
N ARG A 93 -1.02 -11.74 -3.87
CA ARG A 93 -0.77 -12.46 -5.12
C ARG A 93 -1.62 -13.72 -5.23
N ASN A 94 -1.99 -14.07 -6.46
CA ASN A 94 -2.64 -15.34 -6.75
C ASN A 94 -1.64 -16.52 -6.71
N VAL A 95 -2.12 -17.73 -6.97
CA VAL A 95 -1.30 -18.96 -6.99
C VAL A 95 -0.20 -18.96 -8.05
N GLU A 96 -0.35 -18.14 -9.10
CA GLU A 96 0.64 -17.98 -10.16
C GLU A 96 1.74 -16.96 -9.78
N GLY A 97 1.57 -16.26 -8.66
CA GLY A 97 2.50 -15.25 -8.17
C GLY A 97 2.25 -13.86 -8.78
N ASP A 98 1.10 -13.65 -9.42
CA ASP A 98 0.70 -12.37 -9.99
C ASP A 98 -0.04 -11.53 -8.96
N VAL A 99 0.18 -10.22 -8.98
CA VAL A 99 -0.53 -9.32 -8.07
C VAL A 99 -1.95 -9.12 -8.56
N VAL A 100 -2.92 -9.54 -7.74
CA VAL A 100 -4.37 -9.40 -8.03
C VAL A 100 -5.06 -8.37 -7.15
N TRP A 101 -4.49 -8.06 -5.98
CA TRP A 101 -4.99 -7.01 -5.10
C TRP A 101 -3.84 -6.14 -4.61
N ALA A 102 -4.10 -4.83 -4.57
CA ALA A 102 -3.24 -3.84 -3.96
C ALA A 102 -4.13 -2.72 -3.42
N TYR A 103 -3.94 -2.34 -2.16
CA TYR A 103 -4.89 -1.46 -1.47
C TYR A 103 -5.16 -0.16 -2.27
N PRO A 104 -6.44 0.20 -2.54
CA PRO A 104 -7.68 -0.40 -2.03
C PRO A 104 -8.41 -1.33 -3.04
N VAL A 105 -7.76 -1.76 -4.12
CA VAL A 105 -8.44 -2.38 -5.27
C VAL A 105 -7.98 -3.81 -5.55
N THR A 106 -8.87 -4.59 -6.16
CA THR A 106 -8.58 -5.91 -6.74
C THR A 106 -9.15 -6.04 -8.14
N VAL A 107 -8.52 -6.89 -8.94
CA VAL A 107 -9.04 -7.37 -10.24
C VAL A 107 -9.99 -8.55 -10.06
N ASP A 108 -9.93 -9.24 -8.91
CA ASP A 108 -10.87 -10.28 -8.57
C ASP A 108 -12.27 -9.69 -8.32
N GLN A 109 -13.30 -10.43 -8.71
CA GLN A 109 -14.66 -9.95 -8.53
C GLN A 109 -15.04 -9.92 -7.05
N THR A 110 -15.52 -8.77 -6.60
CA THR A 110 -16.16 -8.60 -5.29
C THR A 110 -17.52 -7.92 -5.46
N PRO A 111 -18.38 -7.91 -4.42
CA PRO A 111 -19.62 -7.13 -4.46
C PRO A 111 -19.40 -5.61 -4.59
N HIS A 112 -18.20 -5.11 -4.29
CA HIS A 112 -17.87 -3.70 -4.20
C HIS A 112 -17.29 -3.19 -5.52
N LYS A 113 -18.15 -2.81 -6.47
CA LYS A 113 -17.72 -2.26 -7.75
C LYS A 113 -17.27 -0.80 -7.62
N ILE A 114 -16.13 -0.48 -8.23
CA ILE A 114 -15.57 0.88 -8.30
C ILE A 114 -15.47 1.31 -9.77
N THR A 115 -15.69 2.60 -10.02
CA THR A 115 -15.34 3.26 -11.28
C THR A 115 -14.43 4.44 -10.98
N PHE A 116 -13.25 4.46 -11.58
CA PHE A 116 -12.31 5.57 -11.45
C PHE A 116 -12.78 6.75 -12.33
N ASN A 117 -12.38 7.97 -11.98
CA ASN A 117 -12.70 9.16 -12.78
C ASN A 117 -12.12 9.11 -14.20
N THR A 118 -11.10 8.28 -14.41
CA THR A 118 -10.48 7.98 -15.71
C THR A 118 -11.21 6.88 -16.51
N GLY A 119 -12.25 6.25 -15.93
CA GLY A 119 -13.17 5.34 -16.61
C GLY A 119 -12.95 3.85 -16.34
N GLU A 120 -11.83 3.48 -15.71
CA GLU A 120 -11.52 2.09 -15.35
C GLU A 120 -12.54 1.56 -14.33
N LYS A 121 -12.93 0.29 -14.51
CA LYS A 121 -13.92 -0.39 -13.68
C LYS A 121 -13.33 -1.66 -13.10
N LEU A 122 -13.40 -1.79 -11.78
CA LEU A 122 -12.88 -2.93 -11.04
C LEU A 122 -13.55 -3.03 -9.67
N TYR A 123 -12.88 -3.65 -8.71
CA TYR A 123 -13.47 -4.02 -7.42
C TYR A 123 -12.64 -3.51 -6.25
N ALA A 124 -13.32 -3.28 -5.12
CA ALA A 124 -12.70 -3.02 -3.82
C ALA A 124 -12.58 -4.33 -3.02
N ALA A 125 -11.53 -4.48 -2.22
CA ALA A 125 -11.39 -5.56 -1.25
C ALA A 125 -10.69 -5.08 0.03
#